data_AF-A0A1F5PLV0-F1
#
_entry.id   AF-A0A1F5PLV0-F1
#
_cell.length_a   1.000
_cell.length_b   1.000
_cell.length_c   1.000
_cell.angle_alpha   90.00
_cell.angle_beta   90.00
_cell.angle_gamma   90.00
#
_symmetry.space_group_name_H-M   'P 1'
#
loop_
_entity.id
_entity.type
_entity.pdbx_description
1 polymer ?
#
loop_
_entity_poly.entity_id
_entity_poly.type
_entity_poly.pdbx_seq_one_letter_code
_entity_poly.pdbx_strand_id
1 'polypeptide(L)'
;MFSSIKEFFLRNQQKLIFAIGYVLVFSLAFGLGRMSVVFRTPPDIAVEESRQQTALPTITTTNDTPEIKGLQSSAPALMPIDGECGGKIKGNISSSGKIYHMPGGAFYTRTQAEACFTTEAEAQAAGFRKSKN
;
A
#
# COMPACT_ATOMS: atom_id res chain seq x y z
N MET A 1 26.60 -29.81 30.86
CA MET A 1 25.74 -29.03 29.95
C MET A 1 24.25 -29.32 30.16
N PHE A 2 23.81 -30.59 30.15
CA PHE A 2 22.40 -30.96 30.37
C PHE A 2 21.82 -30.56 31.74
N SER A 3 22.62 -30.55 32.82
CA SER A 3 22.15 -30.15 34.15
C SER A 3 21.81 -28.67 34.24
N SER A 4 22.63 -27.78 33.65
CA SER A 4 22.37 -26.34 33.65
C SER A 4 21.12 -25.95 32.85
N ILE A 5 20.81 -26.72 31.79
CA ILE A 5 19.60 -26.54 30.99
C ILE A 5 18.37 -26.97 31.80
N LYS A 6 18.44 -28.12 32.49
CA LYS A 6 17.34 -28.57 33.37
C LYS A 6 17.04 -27.55 34.47
N GLU A 7 18.08 -26.99 35.10
CA GLU A 7 17.95 -25.94 36.12
C GLU A 7 17.33 -24.65 35.57
N PHE A 8 17.69 -24.25 34.34
CA PHE A 8 17.08 -23.11 33.68
C PHE A 8 15.60 -23.33 33.39
N PHE A 9 15.25 -24.51 32.87
CA PHE A 9 13.85 -24.88 32.63
C PHE A 9 13.05 -24.87 33.93
N LEU A 10 13.56 -25.49 35.00
CA LEU A 10 12.86 -25.55 36.30
C LEU A 10 12.65 -24.16 36.92
N ARG A 11 13.65 -23.30 36.84
CA ARG A 11 13.60 -21.92 37.36
C ARG A 11 12.65 -21.02 36.57
N ASN A 12 12.51 -21.26 35.27
CA ASN A 12 11.70 -20.45 34.37
C ASN A 12 10.43 -21.17 33.88
N GLN A 13 9.99 -22.26 34.53
CA GLN A 13 8.84 -23.06 34.08
C GLN A 13 7.61 -22.21 33.78
N GLN A 14 7.21 -21.34 34.71
CA GLN A 14 6.02 -20.49 34.55
C GLN A 14 6.13 -19.58 33.31
N LYS A 15 7.28 -18.92 33.14
CA LYS A 15 7.54 -18.03 31.98
C LYS A 15 7.57 -18.81 30.66
N LEU A 16 8.13 -20.01 30.68
CA LEU A 16 8.18 -20.90 29.52
C LEU A 16 6.78 -21.40 29.14
N ILE A 17 5.95 -21.76 30.12
CA ILE A 17 4.54 -22.18 29.91
C ILE A 17 3.75 -21.05 29.23
N PHE A 18 3.86 -19.82 29.72
CA PHE A 18 3.19 -18.68 29.10
C PHE A 18 3.71 -18.40 27.69
N ALA A 19 5.02 -18.50 27.45
CA ALA A 19 5.60 -18.29 26.13
C ALA A 19 5.13 -19.35 25.12
N ILE A 20 5.15 -20.64 25.51
CA ILE A 20 4.66 -21.74 24.66
C ILE A 20 3.17 -21.60 24.40
N GLY A 21 2.38 -21.29 25.43
CA GLY A 21 0.94 -21.06 25.30
C GLY A 21 0.60 -19.93 24.34
N TYR A 22 1.31 -18.80 24.43
CA TYR A 22 1.14 -17.67 23.51
C TYR A 22 1.46 -18.04 22.06
N VAL A 23 2.55 -18.78 21.82
CA VAL A 23 2.94 -19.23 20.48
C VAL A 23 1.90 -20.20 19.88
N LEU A 24 1.34 -21.10 20.69
CA LEU A 24 0.28 -22.02 20.24
C LEU A 24 -1.01 -21.27 19.87
N VAL A 25 -1.46 -20.35 20.72
CA VAL A 25 -2.67 -19.54 20.46
C VAL A 25 -2.48 -18.66 19.22
N PHE A 26 -1.32 -18.03 19.08
CA PHE A 26 -0.98 -17.22 17.90
C PHE A 26 -0.96 -18.05 16.61
N SER A 27 -0.38 -19.26 16.67
CA SER A 27 -0.29 -20.16 15.51
C SER A 27 -1.66 -20.70 15.08
N LEU A 28 -2.55 -20.99 16.03
CA LEU A 28 -3.93 -21.39 15.73
C LEU A 28 -4.72 -20.24 15.10
N ALA A 29 -4.59 -19.02 15.63
CA ALA A 29 -5.26 -17.84 15.10
C ALA A 29 -4.74 -17.43 13.71
N PHE A 30 -3.42 -17.52 13.48
CA PHE A 30 -2.79 -17.13 12.22
C PHE A 30 -2.83 -18.24 11.15
N GLY A 31 -2.73 -19.51 11.56
CA GLY A 31 -2.61 -20.66 10.67
C GLY A 31 -3.92 -21.10 10.01
N LEU A 32 -5.08 -20.94 10.68
CA LEU A 32 -6.38 -21.32 10.11
C LEU A 32 -6.94 -20.28 9.11
N GLY A 33 -6.41 -19.05 9.09
CA GLY A 33 -6.93 -17.95 8.26
C GLY A 33 -6.54 -17.97 6.78
N ARG A 34 -5.66 -18.88 6.34
CA ARG A 34 -5.13 -18.91 4.95
C ARG A 34 -5.89 -19.81 3.97
N MET A 35 -6.85 -20.62 4.45
CA MET A 35 -7.44 -21.71 3.64
C MET A 35 -8.80 -21.39 2.97
N SER A 36 -9.27 -20.14 2.97
CA SER A 36 -10.60 -19.83 2.41
C SER A 36 -10.62 -18.76 1.32
N VAL A 37 -9.46 -18.40 0.74
CA VAL A 37 -9.46 -17.64 -0.50
C VAL A 37 -9.79 -18.60 -1.64
N VAL A 38 -11.08 -18.90 -1.78
CA VAL A 38 -11.64 -19.47 -3.00
C VAL A 38 -11.46 -18.42 -4.09
N PHE A 39 -10.40 -18.57 -4.87
CA PHE A 39 -10.23 -17.83 -6.12
C PHE A 39 -11.40 -18.21 -7.02
N ARG A 40 -12.45 -17.39 -7.02
CA ARG A 40 -13.48 -17.46 -8.05
C ARG A 40 -12.79 -17.07 -9.35
N THR A 41 -12.59 -18.03 -10.25
CA THR A 41 -12.27 -17.71 -11.64
C THR A 41 -13.41 -16.86 -12.18
N PRO A 42 -13.14 -15.64 -12.68
CA PRO A 42 -14.17 -14.86 -13.35
C PRO A 42 -14.71 -15.68 -14.55
N PRO A 43 -16.02 -15.66 -14.82
CA PRO A 43 -16.57 -16.34 -15.98
C PRO A 43 -15.95 -15.75 -17.26
N ASP A 44 -15.62 -16.64 -18.19
CA ASP A 44 -15.08 -16.31 -19.50
C ASP A 44 -16.15 -15.54 -20.29
N ILE A 45 -15.97 -14.22 -20.41
CA ILE A 45 -16.81 -13.42 -21.30
C ILE A 45 -16.28 -13.68 -22.70
N ALA A 46 -16.86 -14.69 -23.37
CA ALA A 46 -16.73 -14.86 -24.80
C ALA A 46 -17.31 -13.62 -25.49
N VAL A 47 -16.42 -12.74 -25.94
CA VAL A 47 -16.77 -11.63 -26.84
C VAL A 47 -16.97 -12.25 -28.22
N GLU A 48 -18.21 -12.59 -28.55
CA GLU A 48 -18.60 -13.02 -29.89
C GLU A 48 -18.39 -11.83 -30.86
N GLU A 49 -17.44 -12.00 -31.79
CA GLU A 49 -17.14 -11.06 -32.86
C GLU A 49 -18.33 -10.97 -33.84
N SER A 50 -19.21 -9.98 -33.67
CA SER A 50 -20.23 -9.67 -34.67
C SER A 50 -19.64 -8.77 -35.75
N ARG A 51 -19.10 -9.39 -36.81
CA ARG A 51 -18.96 -8.74 -38.10
C ARG A 51 -20.33 -8.65 -38.78
N GLN A 52 -20.81 -7.42 -39.01
CA GLN A 52 -21.39 -7.05 -40.32
C GLN A 52 -21.51 -5.53 -40.51
N GLN A 53 -20.51 -5.03 -41.23
CA GLN A 53 -20.37 -3.90 -42.15
C GLN A 53 -21.57 -2.97 -42.47
N THR A 54 -21.22 -1.69 -42.68
CA THR A 54 -21.62 -0.78 -43.78
C THR A 54 -22.50 0.42 -43.41
N ALA A 55 -21.87 1.59 -43.20
CA ALA A 55 -22.04 2.77 -44.06
C ALA A 55 -21.24 3.95 -43.49
N LEU A 56 -20.38 4.51 -44.34
CA LEU A 56 -19.67 5.77 -44.17
C LEU A 56 -20.68 6.93 -44.06
N PRO A 57 -20.50 7.86 -43.11
CA PRO A 57 -20.31 9.24 -43.54
C PRO A 57 -19.04 9.87 -42.95
N THR A 58 -18.25 10.39 -43.87
CA THR A 58 -17.16 11.35 -43.71
C THR A 58 -17.52 12.49 -42.77
N ILE A 59 -16.64 12.74 -41.79
CA ILE A 59 -16.30 14.12 -41.38
C ILE A 59 -14.79 14.19 -41.19
N THR A 60 -14.14 14.73 -42.21
CA THR A 60 -12.80 15.30 -42.16
C THR A 60 -12.88 16.65 -41.45
N THR A 61 -12.04 16.91 -40.46
CA THR A 61 -11.43 18.23 -40.15
C THR A 61 -10.33 17.97 -39.10
N THR A 62 -9.09 17.72 -39.57
CA THR A 62 -7.90 18.62 -39.50
C THR A 62 -7.41 18.98 -38.10
N ASN A 63 -6.18 18.52 -37.84
CA ASN A 63 -5.05 19.16 -37.14
C ASN A 63 -5.38 20.25 -36.12
N ASP A 64 -4.94 20.08 -34.87
CA ASP A 64 -3.75 20.80 -34.40
C ASP A 64 -3.39 20.39 -32.96
N THR A 65 -2.17 19.89 -32.83
CA THR A 65 -1.40 19.85 -31.59
C THR A 65 -0.97 21.27 -31.24
N PRO A 66 -1.09 21.68 -29.97
CA PRO A 66 -0.09 22.55 -29.38
C PRO A 66 0.56 21.87 -28.17
N GLU A 67 1.82 21.49 -28.34
CA GLU A 67 2.83 21.43 -27.28
C GLU A 67 3.39 22.84 -27.12
N ILE A 68 3.30 23.45 -25.92
CA ILE A 68 4.29 24.33 -25.22
C ILE A 68 3.81 24.37 -23.75
N LYS A 69 4.44 23.87 -22.68
CA LYS A 69 5.83 23.82 -22.15
C LYS A 69 6.32 25.12 -21.46
N GLY A 70 6.36 25.07 -20.12
CA GLY A 70 7.20 25.92 -19.24
C GLY A 70 6.57 27.25 -18.79
N LEU A 71 6.83 27.82 -17.60
CA LEU A 71 7.88 27.63 -16.61
C LEU A 71 7.44 28.16 -15.22
N GLN A 72 8.00 27.52 -14.19
CA GLN A 72 8.53 28.11 -12.95
C GLN A 72 7.65 29.08 -12.13
N SER A 73 7.14 28.57 -11.01
CA SER A 73 7.26 29.33 -9.75
C SER A 73 8.43 28.75 -8.96
N SER A 74 9.58 29.38 -9.15
CA SER A 74 10.79 29.23 -8.35
C SER A 74 10.71 30.20 -7.17
N ALA A 75 10.63 29.70 -5.94
CA ALA A 75 11.15 30.35 -4.72
C ALA A 75 11.08 29.39 -3.52
N PRO A 76 12.00 29.54 -2.57
CA PRO A 76 13.31 28.91 -2.53
C PRO A 76 13.27 27.47 -1.99
N ALA A 77 14.34 26.73 -2.27
CA ALA A 77 14.65 25.47 -1.61
C ALA A 77 14.82 25.68 -0.09
N LEU A 78 13.74 25.53 0.66
CA LEU A 78 13.81 25.06 2.03
C LEU A 78 13.52 23.56 1.96
N MET A 79 14.59 22.78 1.93
CA MET A 79 14.51 21.34 2.17
C MET A 79 13.79 21.14 3.51
N PRO A 80 12.66 20.41 3.56
CA PRO A 80 12.21 19.85 4.81
C PRO A 80 13.18 18.73 5.16
N ILE A 81 13.71 18.83 6.37
CA ILE A 81 14.93 18.21 6.84
C ILE A 81 14.60 16.94 7.63
N ASP A 82 13.52 16.22 7.32
CA ASP A 82 12.91 15.34 8.35
C ASP A 82 11.76 14.48 7.83
N GLY A 83 11.90 13.77 6.71
CA GLY A 83 10.81 12.88 6.23
C GLY A 83 9.49 13.63 5.96
N GLU A 84 9.59 14.95 5.82
CA GLU A 84 8.51 15.84 5.49
C GLU A 84 8.48 15.97 3.97
N CYS A 85 7.48 15.39 3.33
CA CYS A 85 7.27 15.49 1.89
C CYS A 85 6.93 16.93 1.40
N GLY A 86 7.32 17.98 2.13
CA GLY A 86 7.08 19.38 1.76
C GLY A 86 5.59 19.71 1.55
N GLY A 87 4.72 19.20 2.42
CA GLY A 87 3.27 19.39 2.31
C GLY A 87 2.59 18.49 1.25
N LYS A 88 3.32 17.54 0.67
CA LYS A 88 2.77 16.52 -0.26
C LYS A 88 2.29 15.28 0.49
N ILE A 89 1.67 14.33 -0.20
CA ILE A 89 1.10 13.13 0.41
C ILE A 89 2.22 12.22 0.92
N LYS A 90 2.14 11.82 2.19
CA LYS A 90 3.13 10.94 2.86
C LYS A 90 2.66 9.48 2.82
N GLY A 91 3.37 8.63 2.09
CA GLY A 91 3.15 7.18 2.04
C GLY A 91 3.99 6.44 3.07
N ASN A 92 3.36 5.61 3.90
CA ASN A 92 4.00 4.72 4.87
C ASN A 92 3.75 3.26 4.48
N ILE A 93 4.83 2.47 4.46
CA ILE A 93 4.80 1.04 4.25
C ILE A 93 5.03 0.35 5.59
N SER A 94 3.97 -0.27 6.14
CA SER A 94 4.03 -1.04 7.38
C SER A 94 3.79 -2.53 7.12
N SER A 95 4.03 -3.38 8.13
CA SER A 95 3.64 -4.79 8.10
C SER A 95 2.13 -5.01 7.88
N SER A 96 1.31 -4.01 8.18
CA SER A 96 -0.14 -4.00 7.98
C SER A 96 -0.57 -3.48 6.59
N GLY A 97 0.39 -3.04 5.78
CA GLY A 97 0.19 -2.59 4.41
C GLY A 97 0.64 -1.15 4.15
N LYS A 98 0.35 -0.69 2.92
CA LYS A 98 0.75 0.61 2.38
C LYS A 98 -0.36 1.62 2.56
N ILE A 99 -0.14 2.66 3.37
CA ILE A 99 -1.14 3.72 3.61
C ILE A 99 -0.55 5.09 3.31
N TYR A 100 -1.35 6.01 2.79
CA TYR A 100 -0.92 7.40 2.59
C TYR A 100 -1.71 8.37 3.48
N HIS A 101 -1.02 9.42 3.93
CA HIS A 101 -1.55 10.49 4.75
C HIS A 101 -1.54 11.80 3.98
N MET A 102 -2.64 12.53 4.03
CA MET A 102 -2.76 13.85 3.44
C MET A 102 -2.22 14.93 4.37
N PRO A 103 -1.68 16.04 3.83
CA PRO A 103 -1.36 17.23 4.61
C PRO A 103 -2.60 17.71 5.36
N GLY A 104 -2.47 17.97 6.67
CA GLY A 104 -3.58 18.36 7.56
C GLY A 104 -4.26 17.20 8.29
N GLY A 105 -3.90 15.94 8.02
CA GLY A 105 -4.37 14.81 8.81
C GLY A 105 -3.74 14.77 10.20
N ALA A 106 -4.48 14.29 11.21
CA ALA A 106 -4.01 14.20 12.60
C ALA A 106 -2.69 13.42 12.75
N PHE A 107 -2.44 12.49 11.82
CA PHE A 107 -1.31 11.57 11.86
C PHE A 107 -0.20 11.98 10.88
N TYR A 108 -0.38 13.06 10.12
CA TYR A 108 0.54 13.48 9.08
C TYR A 108 1.91 13.90 9.62
N THR A 109 1.94 14.59 10.76
CA THR A 109 3.19 15.11 11.35
C THR A 109 4.05 14.01 11.97
N ARG A 110 3.43 12.93 12.49
CA ARG A 110 4.16 11.84 13.13
C ARG A 110 4.57 10.71 12.19
N THR A 111 3.94 10.64 11.02
CA THR A 111 4.23 9.58 10.05
C THR A 111 5.55 9.87 9.35
N GLN A 112 6.50 8.94 9.51
CA GLN A 112 7.68 8.88 8.66
C GLN A 112 7.25 8.33 7.29
N ALA A 113 7.50 9.13 6.24
CA ALA A 113 7.15 8.76 4.89
C ALA A 113 8.27 7.93 4.26
N GLU A 114 7.93 6.72 3.81
CA GLU A 114 8.78 5.88 2.98
C GLU A 114 8.69 6.27 1.49
N ALA A 115 7.55 6.85 1.11
CA ALA A 115 7.31 7.39 -0.22
C ALA A 115 6.59 8.73 -0.14
N CYS A 116 6.97 9.68 -0.99
CA CYS A 116 6.32 10.97 -1.12
C CYS A 116 5.59 11.05 -2.46
N PHE A 117 4.30 11.38 -2.43
CA PHE A 117 3.47 11.49 -3.64
C PHE A 117 2.95 12.90 -3.81
N THR A 118 2.90 13.37 -5.05
CA THR A 118 2.34 14.69 -5.35
C THR A 118 0.82 14.69 -5.45
N THR A 119 0.23 13.56 -5.86
CA THR A 119 -1.21 13.40 -6.07
C THR A 119 -1.74 12.12 -5.44
N GLU A 120 -3.03 12.07 -5.10
CA GLU A 120 -3.66 10.85 -4.58
C GLU A 120 -3.66 9.74 -5.62
N ALA A 121 -3.79 10.08 -6.90
CA ALA A 121 -3.76 9.13 -8.01
C ALA A 121 -2.41 8.41 -8.09
N GLU A 122 -1.31 9.13 -7.91
CA GLU A 122 0.04 8.57 -7.89
C GLU A 122 0.22 7.61 -6.71
N ALA A 123 -0.25 7.99 -5.53
CA ALA A 123 -0.22 7.13 -4.35
C ALA A 123 -1.05 5.85 -4.55
N GLN A 124 -2.25 5.97 -5.14
CA GLN A 124 -3.12 4.83 -5.43
C GLN A 124 -2.53 3.92 -6.51
N ALA A 125 -1.93 4.49 -7.56
CA ALA A 125 -1.22 3.74 -8.60
C ALA A 125 -0.02 2.96 -8.04
N ALA A 126 0.68 3.51 -7.05
CA ALA A 126 1.73 2.83 -6.29
C ALA A 126 1.19 1.76 -5.29
N GLY A 127 -0.13 1.59 -5.20
CA GLY A 127 -0.80 0.62 -4.35
C GLY A 127 -0.97 1.07 -2.90
N PHE A 128 -0.88 2.37 -2.60
CA PHE A 128 -1.18 2.92 -1.29
C PHE A 128 -2.67 3.22 -1.15
N ARG A 129 -3.26 2.86 -0.01
CA ARG A 129 -4.64 3.23 0.33
C ARG A 129 -4.67 4.46 1.23
N LYS A 130 -5.77 5.22 1.18
CA LYS A 130 -5.97 6.39 2.05
C LYS A 130 -5.98 5.97 3.51
N SER A 131 -5.24 6.67 4.35
CA SER A 131 -5.34 6.51 5.80
C SER A 131 -6.77 6.86 6.24
N LYS A 132 -7.37 5.98 7.05
CA LYS A 132 -8.62 6.30 7.73
C LYS A 132 -8.25 7.15 8.94
N ASN A 133 -8.75 8.38 8.96
CA ASN A 133 -8.68 9.26 10.13
C ASN A 133 -9.59 8.73 11.24
#